data_AF-A0A554J987-F1
#
_entry.id   AF-A0A554J987-F1
#
_cell.length_a   1.000
_cell.length_b   1.000
_cell.length_c   1.000
_cell.angle_alpha   90.00
_cell.angle_beta   90.00
_cell.angle_gamma   90.00
#
_symmetry.space_group_name_H-M   'P 1'
#
loop_
_entity.id
_entity.type
_entity.pdbx_description
1 polymer ?
#
loop_
_entity_poly.entity_id
_entity_poly.type
_entity_poly.pdbx_seq_one_letter_code
_entity_poly.pdbx_strand_id
1 'polypeptide(L)'
;NLVKIAISSQQFNPSYRYLPEQQRYQRLLADQPQLDALGNQAIEVSNIIIQEVASQAVKSRINEKGLALTTVGNGKGYFLARGLIEPITWQKAASDQPTKFFDQAKQELKLLPGKTWISVVNPGTKLTVE
;
A
#
# COMPACT_ATOMS: atom_id res chain seq x y z
N ASN A 1 1.72 17.57 -1.15
CA ASN A 1 2.18 16.83 0.04
C ASN A 1 1.25 15.67 0.50
N LEU A 2 0.27 15.26 -0.30
CA LEU A 2 -0.74 14.25 0.01
C LEU A 2 -0.85 13.24 -1.14
N VAL A 3 -0.77 11.95 -0.83
CA VAL A 3 -1.00 10.88 -1.81
C VAL A 3 -2.31 10.17 -1.51
N LYS A 4 -3.23 10.12 -2.47
CA LYS A 4 -4.54 9.46 -2.35
C LYS A 4 -4.58 8.17 -3.18
N ILE A 5 -5.14 7.10 -2.63
CA ILE A 5 -5.33 5.82 -3.33
C ILE A 5 -6.82 5.56 -3.56
N ALA A 6 -7.24 5.45 -4.82
CA ALA A 6 -8.64 5.21 -5.20
C ALA A 6 -8.99 3.71 -5.20
N ILE A 7 -9.22 3.13 -4.02
CA ILE A 7 -9.52 1.70 -3.84
C ILE A 7 -11.03 1.42 -3.94
N SER A 8 -11.87 2.31 -3.41
CA SER A 8 -13.32 2.20 -3.42
C SER A 8 -13.99 3.58 -3.39
N SER A 9 -14.90 3.84 -2.45
CA SER A 9 -15.54 5.14 -2.29
C SER A 9 -14.65 6.11 -1.51
N GLN A 10 -14.92 7.42 -1.64
CA GLN A 10 -14.12 8.48 -1.03
C GLN A 10 -13.91 8.30 0.48
N GLN A 11 -14.91 7.79 1.20
CA GLN A 11 -14.84 7.59 2.66
C GLN A 11 -13.87 6.48 3.07
N PHE A 12 -13.63 5.50 2.19
CA PHE A 12 -12.76 4.35 2.48
C PHE A 12 -11.41 4.41 1.79
N ASN A 13 -11.22 5.37 0.87
CA ASN A 13 -9.95 5.60 0.22
C ASN A 13 -8.92 6.11 1.22
N PRO A 14 -7.81 5.40 1.42
CA PRO A 14 -6.75 5.89 2.27
C PRO A 14 -5.98 7.01 1.56
N SER A 15 -5.51 7.95 2.35
CA SER A 15 -4.54 8.93 1.89
C SER A 15 -3.39 9.07 2.89
N TYR A 16 -2.27 9.57 2.39
CA TYR A 16 -1.02 9.66 3.13
C TYR A 16 -0.46 11.07 3.01
N ARG A 17 -0.51 11.81 4.11
CA ARG A 17 0.07 13.16 4.19
C ARG A 17 1.51 13.04 4.64
N TYR A 18 2.44 13.50 3.83
CA TYR A 18 3.84 13.52 4.23
C TYR A 18 4.11 14.65 5.23
N LEU A 19 4.92 14.38 6.25
CA LEU A 19 5.32 15.28 7.31
C LEU A 19 6.83 15.51 7.20
N PRO A 20 7.29 16.58 6.51
CA PRO A 20 8.70 16.76 6.18
C PRO A 20 9.65 16.77 7.39
N GLU A 21 9.26 17.49 8.45
CA GLU A 21 10.02 17.59 9.70
C GLU A 21 10.28 16.23 10.37
N GLN A 22 9.36 15.29 10.17
CA GLN A 22 9.41 13.97 10.79
C GLN A 22 9.86 12.89 9.80
N GLN A 23 9.96 13.22 8.51
CA GLN A 23 10.20 12.30 7.41
C GLN A 23 9.27 11.07 7.42
N ARG A 24 8.01 11.27 7.84
CA ARG A 24 6.96 10.24 7.96
C ARG A 24 5.71 10.62 7.19
N TYR A 25 4.82 9.66 7.01
CA TYR A 25 3.49 9.85 6.46
C TYR A 25 2.45 9.58 7.53
N GLN A 26 1.55 10.54 7.74
CA GLN A 26 0.32 10.33 8.50
C GLN A 26 -0.72 9.71 7.57
N ARG A 27 -1.35 8.61 8.01
CA ARG A 27 -2.42 7.94 7.28
C ARG A 27 -3.77 8.58 7.63
N LEU A 28 -4.61 8.78 6.62
CA LEU A 28 -5.95 9.35 6.73
C LEU A 28 -7.00 8.40 6.14
N LEU A 29 -8.23 8.47 6.66
CA LEU A 29 -9.46 7.89 6.12
C LEU A 29 -10.54 8.97 6.12
N ALA A 30 -11.30 9.08 5.04
CA ALA A 30 -12.30 10.14 4.87
C ALA A 30 -11.75 11.54 5.20
N ASP A 31 -10.51 11.80 4.77
CA ASP A 31 -9.76 13.05 5.01
C ASP A 31 -9.47 13.38 6.50
N GLN A 32 -9.70 12.45 7.42
CA GLN A 32 -9.37 12.56 8.84
C GLN A 32 -8.18 11.66 9.21
N PRO A 33 -7.31 12.07 10.14
CA PRO A 33 -6.25 11.21 10.66
C PRO A 33 -6.83 9.88 11.17
N GLN A 34 -6.29 8.76 10.70
CA GLN A 34 -6.68 7.47 11.25
C GLN A 34 -5.98 7.29 12.59
N LEU A 35 -6.76 7.06 13.64
CA LEU A 35 -6.26 6.90 15.00
C LEU A 35 -6.10 5.42 15.37
N ASP A 36 -5.04 5.12 16.11
CA ASP A 36 -4.92 3.87 16.87
C ASP A 36 -5.92 3.90 18.04
N ALA A 37 -6.78 2.88 18.13
CA ALA A 37 -7.84 2.80 19.14
C ALA A 37 -7.32 2.69 20.58
N LEU A 38 -6.11 2.18 20.80
CA LEU A 38 -5.55 2.02 22.15
C LEU A 38 -4.93 3.31 22.67
N GLY A 39 -4.23 4.05 21.81
CA GLY A 39 -3.46 5.24 22.20
C GLY A 39 -4.08 6.56 21.79
N ASN A 40 -5.12 6.53 20.94
CA ASN A 40 -5.73 7.70 20.31
C ASN A 40 -4.72 8.58 19.54
N GLN A 41 -3.65 7.94 19.02
CA GLN A 41 -2.59 8.59 18.26
C GLN A 41 -2.78 8.35 16.76
N ALA A 42 -2.45 9.35 15.94
CA ALA A 42 -2.49 9.19 14.50
C ALA A 42 -1.49 8.11 14.03
N ILE A 43 -1.92 7.28 13.08
CA ILE A 43 -1.05 6.28 12.47
C ILE A 43 -0.04 7.00 11.57
N GLU A 44 1.23 6.94 11.96
CA GLU A 44 2.35 7.45 11.18
C GLU A 44 3.31 6.31 10.78
N VAL A 45 3.77 6.36 9.53
CA VAL A 45 4.67 5.36 8.94
C VAL A 45 5.81 6.01 8.17
N SER A 46 6.99 5.38 8.18
CA SER A 46 8.16 5.87 7.43
C SER A 46 8.12 5.41 5.97
N ASN A 47 7.50 4.25 5.73
CA ASN A 47 7.48 3.57 4.45
C ASN A 47 6.03 3.24 4.07
N ILE A 48 5.65 3.47 2.81
CA ILE A 48 4.41 2.92 2.26
C ILE A 48 4.75 2.16 0.99
N ILE A 49 4.20 0.95 0.87
CA ILE A 49 4.28 0.14 -0.34
C ILE A 49 2.86 0.01 -0.89
N ILE A 50 2.68 0.34 -2.16
CA ILE A 50 1.46 0.09 -2.91
C ILE A 50 1.75 -1.13 -3.78
N GLN A 51 1.19 -2.27 -3.42
CA GLN A 51 1.42 -3.55 -4.09
C GLN A 51 0.27 -3.84 -5.05
N GLU A 52 0.52 -3.81 -6.36
CA GLU A 52 -0.50 -4.14 -7.36
C GLU A 52 -0.64 -5.66 -7.48
N VAL A 53 -1.81 -6.18 -7.15
CA VAL A 53 -2.12 -7.62 -7.16
C VAL A 53 -3.37 -7.85 -7.98
N ALA A 54 -3.25 -8.67 -9.03
CA ALA A 54 -4.39 -9.05 -9.84
C ALA A 54 -5.44 -9.79 -8.98
N SER A 55 -6.70 -9.39 -9.14
CA SER A 55 -7.84 -10.05 -8.52
C SER A 55 -8.81 -10.56 -9.57
N GLN A 56 -9.53 -11.62 -9.22
CA GLN A 56 -10.58 -12.19 -10.06
C GLN A 56 -11.83 -12.43 -9.23
N ALA A 57 -12.99 -12.18 -9.81
CA ALA A 57 -14.27 -12.53 -9.21
C ALA A 57 -14.38 -14.04 -9.07
N VAL A 58 -14.73 -14.51 -7.89
CA VAL A 58 -14.94 -15.93 -7.59
C VAL A 58 -16.28 -16.11 -6.89
N LYS A 59 -16.74 -17.36 -6.84
CA LYS A 59 -17.88 -17.76 -6.03
C LYS A 59 -17.44 -18.74 -4.95
N SER A 60 -17.97 -18.57 -3.75
CA SER A 60 -17.78 -19.55 -2.67
C SER A 60 -18.55 -20.83 -2.99
N ARG A 61 -18.30 -21.89 -2.21
CA ARG A 61 -19.04 -23.16 -2.33
C ARG A 61 -20.55 -23.01 -2.11
N ILE A 62 -20.97 -21.94 -1.42
CA ILE A 62 -22.39 -21.58 -1.19
C ILE A 62 -22.88 -20.45 -2.13
N ASN A 63 -22.20 -20.22 -3.26
CA ASN A 63 -22.57 -19.27 -4.31
C ASN A 63 -22.52 -17.78 -3.91
N GLU A 64 -21.79 -17.41 -2.86
CA GLU A 64 -21.51 -16.01 -2.52
C GLU A 64 -20.42 -15.43 -3.42
N LYS A 65 -20.52 -14.14 -3.75
CA LYS A 65 -19.50 -13.44 -4.54
C LYS A 65 -18.30 -13.07 -3.68
N GLY A 66 -17.10 -13.33 -4.17
CA GLY A 66 -15.84 -12.92 -3.54
C GLY A 66 -14.79 -12.51 -4.56
N LEU A 67 -13.61 -12.15 -4.05
CA LEU A 67 -12.42 -11.85 -4.85
C LEU A 67 -11.29 -12.80 -4.44
N ALA A 68 -10.70 -13.48 -5.41
CA ALA A 68 -9.44 -14.20 -5.23
C ALA A 68 -8.28 -13.30 -5.65
N LEU A 69 -7.26 -13.18 -4.80
CA LEU A 69 -6.07 -12.36 -5.03
C LEU A 69 -4.89 -13.26 -5.41
N THR A 70 -4.18 -12.92 -6.50
CA THR A 70 -3.01 -13.66 -6.95
C THR A 70 -1.75 -13.17 -6.23
N THR A 71 -1.55 -13.62 -4.99
CA THR A 71 -0.51 -13.10 -4.07
C THR A 71 0.84 -13.82 -4.17
N VAL A 72 0.90 -14.98 -4.82
CA VAL A 72 2.14 -15.67 -5.20
C VAL A 72 2.44 -15.37 -6.65
N GLY A 73 3.68 -15.01 -6.97
CA GLY A 73 4.07 -14.53 -8.29
C GLY A 73 4.87 -13.25 -8.22
N ASN A 74 4.62 -12.34 -9.16
CA ASN A 74 5.29 -11.04 -9.23
C ASN A 74 4.32 -9.98 -9.76
N GLY A 75 4.67 -8.71 -9.55
CA GLY A 75 3.88 -7.60 -10.04
C GLY A 75 4.57 -6.25 -9.85
N LYS A 76 3.86 -5.20 -10.20
CA LYS A 76 4.31 -3.80 -10.07
C LYS A 76 3.83 -3.20 -8.76
N GLY A 77 4.35 -2.03 -8.45
CA GLY A 77 3.90 -1.25 -7.32
C GLY A 77 4.59 0.10 -7.25
N TYR A 78 4.35 0.78 -6.12
CA TYR A 78 5.01 2.05 -5.79
C TYR A 78 5.54 1.99 -4.37
N PHE A 79 6.67 2.63 -4.15
CA PHE A 79 7.27 2.87 -2.86
C PHE A 79 7.22 4.36 -2.55
N LEU A 80 6.69 4.71 -1.38
CA LEU A 80 6.65 6.08 -0.90
C LEU A 80 7.54 6.19 0.33
N ALA A 81 8.51 7.08 0.25
CA ALA A 81 9.46 7.37 1.32
C ALA A 81 10.03 8.78 1.12
N ARG A 82 10.28 9.50 2.22
CA ARG A 82 10.89 10.85 2.19
C ARG A 82 10.20 11.86 1.26
N GLY A 83 8.89 11.73 1.07
CA GLY A 83 8.13 12.60 0.17
C GLY A 83 8.22 12.22 -1.32
N LEU A 84 8.96 11.16 -1.66
CA LEU A 84 9.11 10.64 -3.02
C LEU A 84 8.13 9.49 -3.28
N ILE A 85 7.86 9.25 -4.56
CA ILE A 85 7.07 8.12 -5.07
C ILE A 85 7.93 7.45 -6.15
N GLU A 86 8.34 6.22 -5.90
CA GLU A 86 9.22 5.46 -6.79
C GLU A 86 8.50 4.21 -7.28
N PRO A 87 8.49 3.92 -8.59
CA PRO A 87 7.96 2.66 -9.09
C PRO A 87 8.85 1.49 -8.64
N ILE A 88 8.23 0.40 -8.21
CA ILE A 88 8.90 -0.82 -7.76
C ILE A 88 8.27 -2.05 -8.40
N THR A 89 8.92 -3.20 -8.21
CA THR A 89 8.34 -4.52 -8.46
C THR A 89 8.32 -5.35 -7.20
N TRP A 90 7.42 -6.33 -7.12
CA TRP A 90 7.36 -7.30 -6.03
C TRP A 90 7.44 -8.72 -6.56
N GLN A 91 7.96 -9.63 -5.75
CA GLN A 91 8.00 -11.06 -6.03
C GLN A 91 7.73 -11.85 -4.75
N LYS A 92 6.91 -12.90 -4.85
CA LYS A 92 6.65 -13.86 -3.78
C LYS A 92 6.71 -15.27 -4.37
N ALA A 93 7.68 -16.07 -3.92
CA ALA A 93 7.97 -17.38 -4.51
C ALA A 93 6.92 -18.45 -4.18
N ALA A 94 6.40 -18.44 -2.96
CA ALA A 94 5.38 -19.38 -2.48
C ALA A 94 4.54 -18.73 -1.37
N SER A 95 3.42 -19.34 -0.99
CA SER A 95 2.47 -18.77 -0.02
C SER A 95 3.06 -18.52 1.36
N ASP A 96 4.00 -19.38 1.77
CA ASP A 96 4.74 -19.39 3.03
C ASP A 96 6.05 -18.59 3.00
N GLN A 97 6.41 -18.03 1.84
CA GLN A 97 7.61 -17.20 1.68
C GLN A 97 7.29 -15.71 1.80
N PRO A 98 8.23 -14.86 2.22
CA PRO A 98 8.01 -13.42 2.25
C PRO A 98 7.92 -12.84 0.84
N THR A 99 7.14 -11.75 0.71
CA THR A 99 7.18 -10.90 -0.48
C THR A 99 8.44 -10.04 -0.44
N LYS A 100 9.23 -10.08 -1.51
CA LYS A 100 10.39 -9.20 -1.73
C LYS A 100 10.00 -8.07 -2.67
N PHE A 101 10.59 -6.90 -2.46
CA PHE A 101 10.38 -5.71 -3.27
C PHE A 101 11.70 -5.28 -3.91
N PHE A 102 11.64 -4.76 -5.13
CA PHE A 102 12.81 -4.37 -5.90
C PHE A 102 12.61 -3.01 -6.54
N ASP A 103 13.67 -2.21 -6.56
CA ASP A 103 13.71 -0.94 -7.27
C ASP A 103 13.79 -1.12 -8.80
N GLN A 104 13.85 -0.02 -9.54
CA GLN A 104 13.97 -0.06 -11.00
C GLN A 104 15.31 -0.63 -11.49
N ALA A 105 16.35 -0.61 -10.66
CA ALA A 105 17.64 -1.23 -10.92
C ALA A 105 17.66 -2.73 -10.57
N LYS A 106 16.50 -3.31 -10.18
CA LYS A 106 16.33 -4.70 -9.76
C LYS A 106 17.13 -5.06 -8.49
N GLN A 107 17.48 -4.06 -7.69
CA GLN A 107 18.08 -4.28 -6.37
C GLN A 107 16.97 -4.44 -5.34
N GLU A 108 17.22 -5.27 -4.32
CA GLU A 108 16.25 -5.44 -3.23
C GLU A 108 16.04 -4.11 -2.50
N LEU A 109 14.78 -3.71 -2.39
CA LEU A 109 14.37 -2.41 -1.90
C LEU A 109 14.76 -2.27 -0.42
N LYS A 110 15.51 -1.21 -0.10
CA LYS A 110 15.90 -0.88 1.27
C LYS A 110 14.87 0.05 1.89
N LEU A 111 14.17 -0.44 2.91
CA LEU A 111 13.21 0.35 3.67
C LEU A 111 13.94 1.27 4.66
N LEU A 112 13.32 2.41 4.96
CA LEU A 112 13.76 3.27 6.05
C LEU A 112 13.48 2.59 7.39
N PRO A 113 14.30 2.86 8.43
CA PRO A 113 13.93 2.49 9.80
C PRO A 113 12.57 3.08 10.18
N GLY A 114 11.70 2.24 10.72
CA GLY A 114 10.36 2.62 11.16
C GLY A 114 9.27 1.69 10.68
N LYS A 115 8.02 2.14 10.83
CA LYS A 115 6.84 1.37 10.44
C LYS A 115 6.64 1.40 8.93
N THR A 116 6.15 0.29 8.38
CA THR A 116 5.81 0.15 6.96
C THR A 116 4.33 -0.17 6.81
N TRP A 117 3.64 0.55 5.94
CA TRP A 117 2.28 0.23 5.54
C TRP A 117 2.27 -0.38 4.14
N ILE A 118 1.59 -1.52 3.96
CA ILE A 118 1.43 -2.13 2.63
C ILE A 118 -0.05 -2.02 2.23
N SER A 119 -0.32 -1.31 1.13
CA SER A 119 -1.63 -1.22 0.50
C SER A 119 -1.67 -2.15 -0.71
N VAL A 120 -2.41 -3.25 -0.59
CA VAL A 120 -2.68 -4.15 -1.72
C VAL A 120 -3.83 -3.58 -2.55
N VAL A 121 -3.60 -3.37 -3.84
CA VAL A 121 -4.56 -2.74 -4.76
C VAL A 121 -4.65 -3.50 -6.07
N ASN A 122 -5.69 -3.26 -6.85
CA ASN A 122 -5.76 -3.81 -8.21
C ASN A 122 -4.75 -3.10 -9.13
N PRO A 123 -4.22 -3.80 -10.15
CA PRO A 123 -3.43 -3.15 -11.19
C PRO A 123 -4.21 -2.00 -11.82
N GLY A 124 -3.54 -0.86 -12.00
CA GLY A 124 -4.17 0.34 -12.57
C GLY A 124 -5.01 1.16 -11.58
N THR A 125 -5.01 0.82 -10.28
CA THR A 125 -5.59 1.70 -9.24
C THR A 125 -4.95 3.09 -9.32
N LYS A 126 -5.79 4.11 -9.46
CA LYS A 126 -5.34 5.50 -9.61
C LYS A 126 -4.71 6.02 -8.31
N LEU A 127 -3.52 6.59 -8.45
CA LEU A 127 -2.85 7.39 -7.44
C LEU A 127 -2.96 8.87 -7.81
N THR A 128 -3.40 9.70 -6.88
CA THR A 128 -3.45 11.16 -7.05
C THR A 128 -2.47 11.79 -6.07
N VAL A 129 -1.64 12.71 -6.56
CA VAL A 129 -0.70 13.49 -5.75
C VAL A 129 -1.16 14.94 -5.77
N GLU A 130 -1.40 15.48 -4.58
CA GLU A 130 -1.79 16.87 -4.30
C GLU A 130 -0.74 17.51 -3.40
#